data_AF-A0A6A6DVD0-F1
#
_entry.id   AF-A0A6A6DVD0-F1
#
_cell.length_a   1.000
_cell.length_b   1.000
_cell.length_c   1.000
_cell.angle_alpha   90.00
_cell.angle_beta   90.00
_cell.angle_gamma   90.00
#
_symmetry.space_group_name_H-M   'P 1'
#
loop_
_entity.id
_entity.type
_entity.pdbx_description
1 polymer ?
#
loop_
_entity_poly.entity_id
_entity_poly.type
_entity_poly.pdbx_seq_one_letter_code
_entity_poly.pdbx_strand_id
1 'polypeptide(L)'
;MPFPLLFIAIVSLFQFSIAGVAPEITTVQEGYNIIAKLPCLGCPFLVQDTSRGENESWTVRTDDNALLLNITLPYDSSYIELNGQRVWPAYSKLQKIYANQVVQDISDENLQAIISTGQLESSHETYSGGGYFGLSYSQSLRHIRNASAFIFQLDIIEIWSDLPPTPILHKLENPNQKMLELLLLQKPVMSALEPISSEIIKAELVSRGHHGKAQNKDQQVMHFLEWDSFGQKGTLTHYLSSWGSAMLNFLDSGIWALLAVIFGILLLFVLVCVICIFGCDFWQDDYSQAQHGKARGQRRRVRGDVEQGKVGFKSAEELGLLGRGRVVGLGKSD
;
A
#
# COMPACT_ATOMS: atom_id res chain seq x y z
N MET A 1 -52.86 4.30 -44.72
CA MET A 1 -51.49 4.07 -45.22
C MET A 1 -50.50 4.55 -44.15
N PRO A 2 -49.99 3.68 -43.24
CA PRO A 2 -49.11 4.07 -42.14
C PRO A 2 -47.66 3.54 -42.29
N PHE A 3 -47.18 3.33 -43.51
CA PHE A 3 -45.87 2.72 -43.76
C PHE A 3 -44.61 3.60 -43.54
N PRO A 4 -44.63 4.95 -43.65
CA PRO A 4 -43.38 5.71 -43.60
C PRO A 4 -42.84 5.92 -42.16
N LEU A 5 -43.70 5.90 -41.14
CA LEU A 5 -43.28 6.11 -39.75
C LEU A 5 -42.56 4.89 -39.16
N LEU A 6 -42.93 3.68 -39.58
CA LEU A 6 -42.29 2.45 -39.11
C LEU A 6 -40.84 2.36 -39.63
N PHE A 7 -40.60 2.77 -40.87
CA PHE A 7 -39.26 2.74 -41.48
C PHE A 7 -38.29 3.74 -40.83
N ILE A 8 -38.77 4.93 -40.46
CA ILE A 8 -37.96 5.95 -39.76
C ILE A 8 -37.60 5.46 -38.35
N ALA A 9 -38.55 4.86 -37.62
CA ALA A 9 -38.30 4.30 -36.29
C ALA A 9 -37.27 3.16 -36.32
N ILE A 10 -37.35 2.27 -37.31
CA ILE A 10 -36.40 1.16 -37.48
C ILE A 10 -35.01 1.69 -37.84
N VAL A 11 -34.89 2.67 -38.74
CA VAL A 11 -33.58 3.27 -39.10
C VAL A 11 -32.97 4.04 -37.93
N SER A 12 -33.78 4.74 -37.11
CA SER A 12 -33.28 5.37 -35.89
C SER A 12 -32.81 4.35 -34.84
N LEU A 13 -33.47 3.19 -34.74
CA LEU A 13 -33.02 2.11 -33.85
C LEU A 13 -31.72 1.45 -34.35
N PHE A 14 -31.51 1.34 -35.66
CA PHE A 14 -30.26 0.82 -36.23
C PHE A 14 -29.06 1.76 -36.05
N GLN A 15 -29.28 3.08 -35.90
CA GLN A 15 -28.19 4.02 -35.59
C GLN A 15 -27.68 3.91 -34.15
N PHE A 16 -28.47 3.37 -33.22
CA PHE A 16 -28.06 3.15 -31.83
C PHE A 16 -27.38 1.79 -31.59
N SER A 17 -27.34 0.88 -32.58
CA SER A 17 -26.85 -0.48 -32.40
C SER A 17 -25.48 -0.77 -33.02
N ILE A 18 -24.80 0.24 -33.58
CA ILE A 18 -23.37 0.11 -33.85
C ILE A 18 -22.68 0.51 -32.54
N ALA A 19 -22.51 -0.45 -31.63
CA ALA A 19 -21.67 -0.27 -30.46
C ALA A 19 -20.30 0.21 -30.96
N GLY A 20 -19.98 1.47 -30.66
CA GLY A 20 -18.72 2.08 -31.07
C GLY A 20 -17.57 1.36 -30.36
N VAL A 21 -16.55 0.98 -31.13
CA VAL A 21 -15.27 0.59 -30.55
C VAL A 21 -14.68 1.83 -29.88
N ALA A 22 -14.25 1.69 -28.63
CA ALA A 22 -13.77 2.82 -27.87
C ALA A 22 -12.56 3.48 -28.54
N PRO A 23 -12.44 4.82 -28.52
CA PRO A 23 -11.33 5.51 -29.12
C PRO A 23 -10.01 5.19 -28.41
N GLU A 24 -8.89 5.39 -29.11
CA GLU A 24 -7.55 5.18 -28.54
C GLU A 24 -7.24 6.13 -27.38
N ILE A 25 -7.82 7.33 -27.41
CA ILE A 25 -7.67 8.35 -26.37
C ILE A 25 -9.08 8.75 -25.94
N THR A 26 -9.38 8.59 -24.66
CA THR A 26 -10.64 8.99 -24.04
C THR A 26 -10.35 10.08 -23.01
N THR A 27 -10.94 11.26 -23.17
CA THR A 27 -10.81 12.36 -22.21
C THR A 27 -11.86 12.21 -21.12
N VAL A 28 -11.43 11.97 -19.88
CA VAL A 28 -12.32 11.91 -18.71
C VAL A 28 -12.58 13.32 -18.19
N GLN A 29 -11.51 14.10 -18.09
CA GLN A 29 -11.57 15.51 -17.71
C GLN A 29 -10.64 16.32 -18.60
N GLU A 30 -11.22 17.29 -19.30
CA GLU A 30 -10.48 18.15 -20.23
C GLU A 30 -9.25 18.77 -19.54
N GLY A 31 -8.07 18.56 -20.13
CA GLY A 31 -6.82 19.13 -19.64
C GLY A 31 -6.14 18.40 -18.48
N TYR A 32 -6.82 17.49 -17.77
CA TYR A 32 -6.34 16.95 -16.49
C TYR A 32 -6.42 15.43 -16.33
N ASN A 33 -7.38 14.77 -16.97
CA ASN A 33 -7.49 13.31 -16.89
C ASN A 33 -7.83 12.72 -18.26
N ILE A 34 -6.92 11.87 -18.75
CA ILE A 34 -7.04 11.22 -20.03
C ILE A 34 -6.71 9.74 -19.85
N ILE A 35 -7.48 8.88 -20.52
CA ILE A 35 -7.22 7.46 -20.60
C ILE A 35 -6.74 7.12 -21.99
N ALA A 36 -5.56 6.54 -22.07
CA ALA A 36 -4.99 6.02 -23.31
C ALA A 36 -5.14 4.51 -23.36
N LYS A 37 -5.78 4.02 -24.43
CA LYS A 37 -5.86 2.62 -24.82
C LYS A 37 -4.69 2.31 -25.74
N LEU A 38 -3.58 1.85 -25.16
CA LEU A 38 -2.35 1.55 -25.89
C LEU A 38 -2.42 0.13 -26.49
N PRO A 39 -2.44 -0.06 -27.82
CA PRO A 39 -2.46 -1.39 -28.42
C PRO A 39 -1.19 -2.16 -28.06
N CYS A 40 -1.30 -3.43 -27.66
CA CYS A 40 -0.17 -4.27 -27.22
C CYS A 40 0.06 -5.38 -28.24
N LEU A 41 0.93 -5.15 -29.22
CA LEU A 41 1.08 -6.06 -30.35
C LEU A 41 1.83 -7.33 -29.96
N GLY A 42 1.15 -8.48 -30.00
CA GLY A 42 1.74 -9.79 -29.70
C GLY A 42 1.86 -10.10 -28.20
N CYS A 43 1.23 -9.29 -27.36
CA CYS A 43 1.23 -9.49 -25.92
C CYS A 43 0.30 -10.64 -25.51
N PRO A 44 0.63 -11.40 -24.46
CA PRO A 44 -0.28 -12.40 -23.90
C PRO A 44 -1.52 -11.72 -23.32
N PHE A 45 -2.70 -12.31 -23.51
CA PHE A 45 -3.94 -11.86 -22.88
C PHE A 45 -4.30 -12.79 -21.72
N LEU A 46 -4.28 -12.28 -20.49
CA LEU A 46 -4.56 -13.08 -19.29
C LEU A 46 -6.06 -13.15 -19.03
N VAL A 47 -6.62 -14.36 -18.94
CA VAL A 47 -8.03 -14.55 -18.63
C VAL A 47 -8.18 -15.51 -17.48
N GLN A 48 -9.08 -15.15 -16.57
CA GLN A 48 -9.57 -16.02 -15.53
C GLN A 48 -11.02 -16.39 -15.87
N ASP A 49 -11.29 -17.68 -16.06
CA ASP A 49 -12.66 -18.14 -16.26
C ASP A 49 -13.35 -18.23 -14.90
N THR A 50 -14.15 -17.21 -14.59
CA THR A 50 -14.96 -17.16 -13.36
C THR A 50 -16.39 -17.63 -13.58
N SER A 51 -16.72 -18.16 -14.77
CA SER A 51 -18.10 -18.53 -15.13
C SER A 51 -18.72 -19.62 -14.24
N ARG A 52 -17.87 -20.45 -13.62
CA ARG A 52 -18.28 -21.53 -12.70
C ARG A 52 -18.33 -21.10 -11.23
N GLY A 53 -18.00 -19.85 -10.93
CA GLY A 53 -17.87 -19.36 -9.55
C GLY A 53 -16.68 -19.94 -8.78
N GLU A 54 -15.79 -20.66 -9.48
CA GLU A 54 -14.52 -21.16 -8.95
C GLU A 54 -13.39 -20.22 -9.39
N ASN A 55 -12.43 -19.97 -8.50
CA ASN A 55 -11.23 -19.19 -8.82
C ASN A 55 -10.25 -20.07 -9.60
N GLU A 56 -10.52 -20.28 -10.90
CA GLU A 56 -9.59 -20.97 -11.78
C GLU A 56 -8.27 -20.20 -11.89
N SER A 57 -7.19 -20.92 -12.20
CA SER A 57 -5.88 -20.30 -12.43
C SER A 57 -5.91 -19.40 -13.67
N TRP A 58 -5.16 -18.31 -13.64
CA TRP A 58 -5.00 -17.45 -14.82
C TRP A 58 -4.44 -18.23 -16.01
N THR A 59 -5.11 -18.11 -17.14
CA THR A 59 -4.72 -18.73 -18.42
C THR A 59 -4.31 -17.66 -19.42
N VAL A 60 -3.49 -18.05 -20.39
CA VAL A 60 -3.00 -17.16 -21.44
C VAL A 60 -3.77 -17.43 -22.72
N ARG A 61 -4.33 -16.38 -23.31
CA ARG A 61 -4.95 -16.38 -24.64
C ARG A 61 -4.15 -15.48 -25.59
N THR A 62 -4.35 -15.67 -26.89
CA THR A 62 -3.67 -14.96 -27.97
C THR A 62 -4.62 -14.00 -28.69
N ASP A 63 -5.42 -13.26 -27.93
CA ASP A 63 -6.33 -12.25 -28.47
C ASP A 63 -5.61 -10.91 -28.60
N ASP A 64 -6.05 -10.06 -29.53
CA ASP A 64 -5.56 -8.69 -29.62
C ASP A 64 -5.96 -7.91 -28.38
N ASN A 65 -4.97 -7.38 -27.67
CA ASN A 65 -5.14 -6.68 -26.41
C ASN A 65 -4.56 -5.27 -26.43
N ALA A 66 -5.06 -4.45 -25.53
CA ALA A 66 -4.57 -3.11 -25.24
C ALA A 66 -4.30 -2.96 -23.75
N LEU A 67 -3.38 -2.08 -23.41
CA LEU A 67 -3.10 -1.65 -22.05
C LEU A 67 -3.82 -0.33 -21.79
N LEU A 68 -4.53 -0.25 -20.67
CA LEU A 68 -5.17 0.98 -20.24
C LEU A 68 -4.23 1.80 -19.34
N LEU A 69 -4.01 3.03 -19.77
CA LEU A 69 -3.17 4.01 -19.08
C LEU A 69 -4.05 5.20 -18.68
N ASN A 70 -4.36 5.29 -17.39
CA ASN A 70 -5.00 6.43 -16.75
C ASN A 70 -3.93 7.49 -16.45
N ILE A 71 -3.99 8.61 -17.14
CA ILE A 71 -3.04 9.72 -17.03
C ILE A 71 -3.73 10.85 -16.31
N THR A 72 -3.25 11.16 -15.10
CA THR A 72 -3.79 12.22 -14.26
C THR A 72 -2.77 13.33 -14.05
N LEU A 73 -3.25 14.56 -14.14
CA LEU A 73 -2.51 15.77 -13.85
C LEU A 73 -3.29 16.54 -12.76
N PRO A 74 -2.77 16.67 -11.54
CA PRO A 74 -3.45 17.43 -10.50
C PRO A 74 -3.40 18.94 -10.77
N TYR A 75 -4.45 19.64 -10.37
CA TYR A 75 -4.59 21.10 -10.54
C TYR A 75 -3.49 21.92 -9.87
N ASP A 76 -3.04 21.46 -8.70
CA ASP A 76 -2.16 22.24 -7.82
C ASP A 76 -0.67 21.93 -8.04
N SER A 77 -0.33 21.16 -9.08
CA SER A 77 1.04 20.69 -9.28
C SER A 77 1.37 20.41 -10.74
N SER A 78 2.66 20.28 -11.03
CA SER A 78 3.20 19.95 -12.36
C SER A 78 3.66 18.49 -12.48
N TYR A 79 3.19 17.62 -11.59
CA TYR A 79 3.53 16.20 -11.67
C TYR A 79 2.51 15.43 -12.50
N ILE A 80 2.99 14.41 -13.20
CA ILE A 80 2.17 13.52 -14.02
C ILE A 80 2.07 12.20 -13.30
N GLU A 81 0.85 11.72 -13.15
CA GLU A 81 0.53 10.41 -12.62
C GLU A 81 0.09 9.48 -13.74
N LEU A 82 0.48 8.22 -13.61
CA LEU A 82 0.07 7.13 -14.49
C LEU A 82 -0.45 5.99 -13.60
N ASN A 83 -1.72 5.63 -13.75
CA ASN A 83 -2.40 4.61 -12.94
C ASN A 83 -2.18 4.82 -11.43
N GLY A 84 -2.33 6.07 -10.98
CA GLY A 84 -2.16 6.47 -9.58
C GLY A 84 -0.71 6.55 -9.08
N GLN A 85 0.28 6.34 -9.95
CA GLN A 85 1.71 6.43 -9.60
C GLN A 85 2.35 7.65 -10.24
N ARG A 86 3.10 8.42 -9.46
CA ARG A 86 3.80 9.61 -9.97
C ARG A 86 4.98 9.21 -10.86
N VAL A 87 4.93 9.62 -12.12
CA VAL A 87 5.90 9.28 -13.16
C VAL A 87 6.86 10.46 -13.44
N TRP A 88 6.32 11.67 -13.44
CA TRP A 88 7.08 12.91 -13.62
C TRP A 88 6.76 13.92 -12.50
N PRO A 89 7.69 14.79 -12.05
CA PRO A 89 9.11 14.81 -12.31
C PRO A 89 9.78 13.50 -11.95
N ALA A 90 10.73 13.13 -12.81
CA ALA A 90 11.61 12.01 -12.59
C ALA A 90 12.42 12.18 -11.29
N TYR A 91 12.15 11.31 -10.31
CA TYR A 91 12.99 11.21 -9.12
C TYR A 91 14.12 10.21 -9.32
N SER A 92 15.10 10.19 -8.40
CA SER A 92 16.12 9.14 -8.34
C SER A 92 15.51 7.74 -8.20
N LYS A 93 14.26 7.66 -7.71
CA LYS A 93 13.47 6.45 -7.64
C LYS A 93 12.30 6.50 -8.62
N LEU A 94 12.34 5.64 -9.63
CA LEU A 94 11.23 5.41 -10.56
C LEU A 94 10.20 4.48 -9.92
N GLN A 95 8.92 4.73 -10.19
CA GLN A 95 7.82 4.02 -9.56
C GLN A 95 7.41 2.79 -10.38
N LYS A 96 6.97 1.74 -9.70
CA LYS A 96 6.38 0.57 -10.34
C LYS A 96 4.95 0.88 -10.75
N ILE A 97 4.66 0.70 -12.03
CA ILE A 97 3.35 0.99 -12.59
C ILE A 97 2.76 -0.33 -13.06
N TYR A 98 1.49 -0.53 -12.75
CA TYR A 98 0.69 -1.62 -13.27
C TYR A 98 -0.35 -1.05 -14.21
N ALA A 99 -0.61 -1.73 -15.32
CA ALA A 99 -1.70 -1.40 -16.23
C ALA A 99 -2.59 -2.61 -16.44
N ASN A 100 -3.89 -2.34 -16.45
CA ASN A 100 -4.87 -3.36 -16.79
C ASN A 100 -4.85 -3.60 -18.29
N GLN A 101 -4.98 -4.86 -18.66
CA GLN A 101 -5.22 -5.22 -20.06
C GLN A 101 -6.73 -5.19 -20.35
N VAL A 102 -7.08 -4.88 -21.58
CA VAL A 102 -8.42 -5.03 -22.14
C VAL A 102 -8.33 -5.60 -23.54
N VAL A 103 -9.45 -6.11 -24.05
CA VAL A 103 -9.56 -6.49 -25.46
C VAL A 103 -9.44 -5.23 -26.31
N GLN A 104 -8.73 -5.31 -27.45
CA GLN A 104 -8.51 -4.17 -28.35
C GLN A 104 -9.83 -3.50 -28.79
N ASP A 105 -10.85 -4.32 -29.05
CA ASP A 105 -12.16 -3.91 -29.56
C ASP A 105 -13.20 -3.65 -28.43
N ILE A 106 -12.73 -3.26 -27.24
CA ILE A 106 -13.62 -2.88 -26.13
C ILE A 106 -14.60 -1.77 -26.56
N SER A 107 -15.87 -1.92 -26.17
CA SER A 107 -16.91 -0.91 -26.44
C SER A 107 -16.80 0.29 -25.50
N ASP A 108 -17.34 1.43 -25.94
CA ASP A 108 -17.40 2.65 -25.13
C ASP A 108 -18.10 2.43 -23.78
N GLU A 109 -19.20 1.69 -23.74
CA GLU A 109 -19.93 1.47 -22.48
C GLU A 109 -19.12 0.65 -21.49
N ASN A 110 -18.41 -0.38 -21.97
CA ASN A 110 -17.55 -1.19 -21.14
C ASN A 110 -16.33 -0.41 -20.63
N LEU A 111 -15.75 0.46 -21.47
CA LEU A 111 -14.68 1.34 -21.04
C LEU A 111 -15.17 2.30 -19.95
N GLN A 112 -16.35 2.92 -20.12
CA GLN A 112 -16.94 3.79 -19.10
C GLN A 112 -17.30 3.05 -17.81
N ALA A 113 -17.71 1.77 -17.89
CA ALA A 113 -17.92 0.93 -16.71
C ALA A 113 -16.60 0.70 -15.95
N ILE A 114 -15.50 0.42 -16.64
CA ILE A 114 -14.16 0.28 -16.03
C ILE A 114 -13.71 1.58 -15.35
N ILE A 115 -13.98 2.73 -15.98
CA ILE A 115 -13.65 4.05 -15.44
C ILE A 115 -14.45 4.34 -14.18
N SER A 116 -15.78 4.19 -14.25
CA SER A 116 -16.70 4.53 -13.15
C SER A 116 -16.56 3.60 -11.94
N THR A 117 -16.12 2.35 -12.15
CA THR A 117 -15.84 1.40 -11.06
C THR A 117 -14.47 1.61 -10.42
N GLY A 118 -13.63 2.51 -10.94
CA GLY A 118 -12.28 2.75 -10.44
C GLY A 118 -11.33 1.58 -10.66
N GLN A 119 -11.67 0.63 -11.55
CA GLN A 119 -10.85 -0.56 -11.80
C GLN A 119 -9.48 -0.23 -12.40
N LEU A 120 -9.32 0.94 -13.03
CA LEU A 120 -8.02 1.39 -13.54
C LEU A 120 -7.02 1.73 -12.43
N GLU A 121 -7.54 2.10 -11.27
CA GLU A 121 -6.77 2.48 -10.08
C GLU A 121 -6.70 1.34 -9.06
N SER A 122 -7.57 0.33 -9.20
CA SER A 122 -7.53 -0.89 -8.40
C SER A 122 -6.25 -1.65 -8.71
N SER A 123 -5.25 -1.36 -7.90
CA SER A 123 -3.91 -1.91 -7.97
C SER A 123 -3.91 -3.44 -7.83
N HIS A 124 -2.78 -4.04 -8.23
CA HIS A 124 -2.36 -5.42 -7.89
C HIS A 124 -2.71 -5.83 -6.44
N GLU A 125 -2.77 -4.89 -5.50
CA GLU A 125 -3.00 -5.16 -4.07
C GLU A 125 -4.45 -5.51 -3.75
N THR A 126 -5.41 -5.03 -4.53
CA THR A 126 -6.84 -5.24 -4.26
C THR A 126 -7.41 -6.49 -4.92
N TYR A 127 -6.67 -7.10 -5.87
CA TYR A 127 -7.12 -8.20 -6.74
C TYR A 127 -8.50 -7.96 -7.39
N SER A 128 -8.95 -6.70 -7.41
CA SER A 128 -10.29 -6.29 -7.78
C SER A 128 -10.28 -5.66 -9.17
N GLY A 129 -9.77 -6.40 -10.15
CA GLY A 129 -9.63 -5.95 -11.53
C GLY A 129 -9.36 -7.12 -12.47
N GLY A 130 -9.46 -6.88 -13.77
CA GLY A 130 -9.01 -7.85 -14.77
C GLY A 130 -7.51 -8.13 -14.68
N GLY A 131 -6.98 -8.93 -15.61
CA GLY A 131 -5.54 -9.20 -15.63
C GLY A 131 -4.73 -7.91 -15.80
N TYR A 132 -3.62 -7.82 -15.08
CA TYR A 132 -2.74 -6.65 -15.08
C TYR A 132 -1.30 -7.04 -15.41
N PHE A 133 -0.56 -6.05 -15.90
CA PHE A 133 0.86 -6.16 -16.17
C PHE A 133 1.64 -5.06 -15.46
N GLY A 134 2.74 -5.44 -14.81
CA GLY A 134 3.80 -4.52 -14.43
C GLY A 134 4.51 -4.00 -15.68
N LEU A 135 4.72 -2.70 -15.75
CA LEU A 135 5.30 -2.03 -16.91
C LEU A 135 6.78 -1.72 -16.70
N SER A 136 7.63 -2.16 -17.62
CA SER A 136 8.94 -1.54 -17.87
C SER A 136 8.75 -0.44 -18.90
N TYR A 137 9.12 0.78 -18.58
CA TYR A 137 8.86 1.94 -19.43
C TYR A 137 10.08 2.83 -19.56
N SER A 138 10.13 3.60 -20.64
CA SER A 138 11.00 4.75 -20.75
C SER A 138 10.20 6.01 -20.85
N GLN A 139 10.71 7.07 -20.22
CA GLN A 139 10.10 8.37 -20.22
C GLN A 139 11.10 9.44 -20.63
N SER A 140 10.61 10.48 -21.31
CA SER A 140 11.39 11.69 -21.53
C SER A 140 10.48 12.91 -21.54
N LEU A 141 11.00 14.04 -21.05
CA LEU A 141 10.34 15.33 -21.16
C LEU A 141 11.21 16.26 -21.99
N ARG A 142 10.63 16.85 -23.04
CA ARG A 142 11.33 17.80 -23.91
C ARG A 142 10.60 19.12 -23.98
N HIS A 143 11.33 20.22 -23.79
CA HIS A 143 10.79 21.56 -24.01
C HIS A 143 10.71 21.90 -25.51
N ILE A 144 9.60 22.49 -25.94
CA ILE A 144 9.43 22.99 -27.32
C ILE A 144 10.15 24.33 -27.46
N ARG A 145 11.04 24.46 -28.45
CA ARG A 145 11.73 25.74 -28.68
C ARG A 145 10.70 26.84 -28.98
N ASN A 146 10.80 27.96 -28.28
CA ASN A 146 9.97 29.16 -28.46
C ASN A 146 8.50 29.04 -27.99
N ALA A 147 8.13 28.02 -27.21
CA ALA A 147 6.81 27.91 -26.59
C ALA A 147 6.94 27.49 -25.12
N SER A 148 6.03 27.91 -24.24
CA SER A 148 5.91 27.46 -22.84
C SER A 148 5.24 26.08 -22.75
N ALA A 149 5.67 25.16 -23.62
CA ALA A 149 5.07 23.85 -23.80
C ALA A 149 6.12 22.75 -23.74
N PHE A 150 5.72 21.62 -23.17
CA PHE A 150 6.53 20.43 -23.00
C PHE A 150 5.89 19.26 -23.72
N ILE A 151 6.72 18.41 -24.30
CA ILE A 151 6.32 17.13 -24.86
C ILE A 151 6.80 16.06 -23.89
N PHE A 152 5.86 15.35 -23.29
CA PHE A 152 6.13 14.18 -22.48
C PHE A 152 5.93 12.93 -23.35
N GLN A 153 6.95 12.08 -23.41
CA GLN A 153 6.93 10.84 -24.17
C GLN A 153 7.08 9.67 -23.22
N LEU A 154 6.21 8.68 -23.36
CA LEU A 154 6.22 7.45 -22.60
C LEU A 154 6.17 6.25 -23.57
N ASP A 155 7.19 5.41 -23.50
CA ASP A 155 7.29 4.18 -24.29
C ASP A 155 7.34 2.97 -23.36
N ILE A 156 6.45 2.01 -23.55
CA ILE A 156 6.43 0.76 -22.79
C ILE A 156 7.32 -0.26 -23.49
N ILE A 157 8.38 -0.70 -22.82
CA ILE A 157 9.42 -1.56 -23.39
C ILE A 157 9.12 -3.03 -23.11
N GLU A 158 8.70 -3.35 -21.90
CA GLU A 158 8.45 -4.73 -21.47
C GLU A 158 7.25 -4.77 -20.53
N ILE A 159 6.53 -5.88 -20.55
CA ILE A 159 5.45 -6.17 -19.61
C ILE A 159 5.77 -7.43 -18.83
N TRP A 160 5.38 -7.44 -17.57
CA TRP A 160 5.59 -8.55 -16.65
C TRP A 160 4.31 -8.88 -15.90
N SER A 161 4.03 -10.16 -15.69
CA SER A 161 2.92 -10.60 -14.82
C SER A 161 3.28 -11.88 -14.08
N ASP A 162 2.88 -11.94 -12.82
CA ASP A 162 2.98 -13.08 -11.90
C ASP A 162 1.63 -13.76 -11.65
N LEU A 163 0.55 -13.30 -12.29
CA LEU A 163 -0.78 -13.90 -12.22
C LEU A 163 -0.85 -15.37 -12.68
N PRO A 164 -0.27 -15.76 -13.83
CA PRO A 164 -0.22 -17.17 -14.23
C PRO A 164 0.78 -17.98 -13.39
N PRO A 165 0.63 -19.32 -13.31
CA PRO A 165 1.50 -20.18 -12.51
C PRO A 165 2.98 -20.09 -12.91
N THR A 166 3.25 -19.77 -14.18
CA THR A 166 4.59 -19.42 -14.67
C THR A 166 4.63 -17.93 -14.97
N PRO A 167 5.47 -17.13 -14.28
CA PRO A 167 5.59 -15.71 -14.55
C PRO A 167 5.96 -15.43 -16.01
N ILE A 168 5.31 -14.42 -16.59
CA ILE A 168 5.50 -14.06 -17.99
C ILE A 168 6.25 -12.74 -18.05
N LEU A 169 7.29 -12.71 -18.87
CA LEU A 169 7.98 -11.49 -19.29
C LEU A 169 7.89 -11.41 -20.80
N HIS A 170 7.27 -10.36 -21.32
CA HIS A 170 7.13 -10.14 -22.75
C HIS A 170 7.73 -8.79 -23.11
N LYS A 171 8.64 -8.78 -24.09
CA LYS A 171 9.28 -7.57 -24.59
C LYS A 171 8.50 -7.02 -25.77
N LEU A 172 8.08 -5.78 -25.67
CA LEU A 172 7.41 -5.08 -26.74
C LEU A 172 8.49 -4.51 -27.66
N GLU A 173 9.11 -5.33 -28.50
CA GLU A 173 10.16 -4.90 -29.45
C GLU A 173 9.62 -4.57 -30.84
N ASN A 174 8.31 -4.78 -31.06
CA ASN A 174 7.68 -4.55 -32.36
C ASN A 174 7.84 -3.07 -32.79
N PRO A 175 8.34 -2.77 -34.00
CA PRO A 175 8.49 -1.40 -34.48
C PRO A 175 7.14 -0.67 -34.67
N ASN A 176 6.06 -1.43 -34.88
CA ASN A 176 4.71 -0.87 -35.02
C ASN A 176 4.05 -0.59 -33.67
N GLN A 177 4.70 -0.96 -32.55
CA GLN A 177 4.22 -0.63 -31.23
C GLN A 177 4.14 0.89 -31.08
N LYS A 178 2.97 1.37 -30.66
CA LYS A 178 2.76 2.80 -30.41
C LYS A 178 3.36 3.19 -29.05
N MET A 179 3.74 4.45 -28.94
CA MET A 179 4.17 5.12 -27.70
C MET A 179 3.21 6.28 -27.42
N LEU A 180 3.06 6.65 -26.15
CA LEU A 180 2.20 7.76 -25.74
C LEU A 180 2.99 9.07 -25.81
N GLU A 181 2.40 10.08 -26.46
CA GLU A 181 2.92 11.43 -26.47
C GLU A 181 1.87 12.41 -25.94
N LEU A 182 2.27 13.23 -24.97
CA LEU A 182 1.45 14.26 -24.36
C LEU A 182 2.06 15.64 -24.61
N LEU A 183 1.25 16.55 -25.12
CA LEU A 183 1.57 17.97 -25.22
C LEU A 183 1.02 18.70 -23.99
N LEU A 184 1.93 19.15 -23.15
CA LEU A 184 1.65 19.85 -21.91
C LEU A 184 1.91 21.34 -22.10
N LEU A 185 0.95 22.18 -21.73
CA LEU A 185 1.11 23.63 -21.72
C LEU A 185 1.24 24.11 -20.28
N GLN A 186 2.28 24.87 -19.98
CA GLN A 186 2.45 25.48 -18.67
C GLN A 186 1.48 26.66 -18.52
N LYS A 187 0.72 26.70 -17.42
CA LYS A 187 -0.20 27.81 -17.16
C LYS A 187 0.59 29.06 -16.78
N PRO A 188 0.21 30.25 -17.28
CA PRO A 188 0.82 31.49 -16.84
C PRO A 188 0.46 31.71 -15.36
N VAL A 189 1.48 31.90 -14.53
CA VAL A 189 1.30 32.17 -13.10
C VAL A 189 0.78 33.60 -12.96
N MET A 190 -0.47 33.74 -12.50
CA MET A 190 -1.11 35.06 -12.36
C MET A 190 -0.88 35.66 -10.96
N SER A 191 -0.47 34.84 -9.99
CA SER A 191 -0.19 35.26 -8.62
C SER A 191 1.06 34.57 -8.06
N ALA A 192 1.85 35.27 -7.23
CA ALA A 192 3.07 34.73 -6.63
C ALA A 192 2.85 33.53 -5.68
N LEU A 193 1.61 33.29 -5.26
CA LEU A 193 1.21 32.17 -4.40
C LEU A 193 0.63 30.98 -5.20
N GLU A 194 0.42 31.13 -6.50
CA GLU A 194 -0.16 30.09 -7.35
C GLU A 194 0.91 29.04 -7.72
N PRO A 195 0.63 27.73 -7.54
CA PRO A 195 1.58 26.70 -7.91
C PRO A 195 1.76 26.63 -9.42
N ILE A 196 2.96 26.24 -9.85
CA ILE A 196 3.24 25.99 -11.27
C ILE A 196 2.46 24.73 -11.68
N SER A 197 1.38 24.95 -12.44
CA SER A 197 0.54 23.90 -13.00
C SER A 197 0.72 23.80 -14.52
N SER A 198 0.30 22.67 -15.07
CA SER A 198 0.29 22.43 -16.51
C SER A 198 -1.10 21.93 -16.92
N GLU A 199 -1.35 21.86 -18.22
CA GLU A 199 -2.59 21.33 -18.78
C GLU A 199 -2.26 20.46 -19.99
N ILE A 200 -2.98 19.35 -20.15
CA ILE A 200 -2.84 18.47 -21.28
C ILE A 200 -3.66 19.02 -22.45
N ILE A 201 -2.99 19.60 -23.43
CA ILE A 201 -3.63 20.17 -24.62
C ILE A 201 -3.93 19.08 -25.66
N LYS A 202 -3.03 18.10 -25.76
CA LYS A 202 -3.15 17.02 -26.74
C LYS A 202 -2.50 15.75 -26.21
N ALA A 203 -3.16 14.62 -26.43
CA ALA A 203 -2.62 13.29 -26.22
C ALA A 203 -2.73 12.52 -27.55
N GLU A 204 -1.65 11.83 -27.93
CA GLU A 204 -1.61 11.07 -29.18
C GLU A 204 -0.79 9.79 -29.00
N LEU A 205 -1.19 8.73 -29.70
CA LEU A 205 -0.42 7.50 -29.80
C LEU A 205 0.40 7.53 -31.08
N VAL A 206 1.71 7.65 -30.93
CA VAL A 206 2.66 7.88 -32.02
C VAL A 206 3.50 6.62 -32.25
N SER A 207 3.95 6.36 -33.47
CA SER A 207 4.88 5.25 -33.73
C SER A 207 6.27 5.53 -33.16
N ARG A 208 6.96 4.48 -32.69
CA ARG A 208 8.33 4.59 -32.20
C ARG A 208 9.27 5.17 -33.26
N GLY A 209 10.05 6.17 -32.88
CA GLY A 209 11.01 6.82 -33.77
C GLY A 209 10.43 7.95 -34.65
N HIS A 210 9.18 8.36 -34.44
CA HIS A 210 8.56 9.49 -35.14
C HIS A 210 9.40 10.78 -35.06
N HIS A 211 10.07 11.02 -33.93
CA HIS A 211 10.93 12.19 -33.74
C HIS A 211 12.42 11.99 -34.07
N GLY A 212 12.77 10.90 -34.76
CA GLY A 212 14.16 10.52 -35.05
C GLY A 212 14.91 10.03 -33.81
N LYS A 213 15.98 9.25 -34.01
CA LYS A 213 16.83 8.68 -32.94
C LYS A 213 17.70 9.75 -32.25
N ALA A 214 17.14 10.89 -31.88
CA ALA A 214 17.83 11.79 -30.96
C ALA A 214 17.82 11.08 -29.61
N GLN A 215 18.95 10.43 -29.27
CA GLN A 215 19.20 9.94 -27.92
C GLN A 215 19.02 11.13 -26.96
N ASN A 216 17.84 11.21 -26.37
CA ASN A 216 17.51 12.26 -25.45
C ASN A 216 18.33 11.97 -24.20
N LYS A 217 19.30 12.83 -23.88
CA LYS A 217 20.15 12.66 -22.68
C LYS A 217 19.33 12.59 -21.39
N ASP A 218 18.11 13.09 -21.44
CA ASP A 218 17.15 13.13 -20.33
C ASP A 218 16.14 11.96 -20.37
N GLN A 219 16.33 10.98 -21.25
CA GLN A 219 15.52 9.77 -21.26
C GLN A 219 15.89 8.89 -20.06
N GLN A 220 14.87 8.47 -19.32
CA GLN A 220 15.02 7.54 -18.22
C GLN A 220 14.30 6.24 -18.53
N VAL A 221 14.91 5.14 -18.10
CA VAL A 221 14.40 3.79 -18.34
C VAL A 221 14.20 3.10 -17.01
N MET A 222 13.02 2.54 -16.83
CA MET A 222 12.62 1.74 -15.68
C MET A 222 12.39 0.30 -16.16
N HIS A 223 13.15 -0.64 -15.59
CA HIS A 223 12.93 -2.08 -15.79
C HIS A 223 12.22 -2.66 -14.57
N PHE A 224 11.01 -3.19 -14.77
CA PHE A 224 10.11 -3.55 -13.67
C PHE A 224 10.74 -4.51 -12.64
N LEU A 225 11.48 -5.53 -13.11
CA LEU A 225 12.10 -6.55 -12.28
C LEU A 225 13.38 -6.11 -11.57
N GLU A 226 14.10 -5.14 -12.15
CA GLU A 226 15.34 -4.60 -11.59
C GLU A 226 15.08 -3.61 -10.45
N TRP A 227 13.87 -3.07 -10.38
CA TRP A 227 13.47 -2.09 -9.40
C TRP A 227 12.68 -2.73 -8.24
N ASP A 228 12.77 -2.15 -7.05
CA ASP A 228 11.96 -2.50 -5.88
C ASP A 228 11.63 -1.27 -5.01
N SER A 229 11.09 -1.50 -3.81
CA SER A 229 10.74 -0.43 -2.85
C SER A 229 11.95 0.41 -2.43
N PHE A 230 13.17 -0.06 -2.63
CA PHE A 230 14.43 0.60 -2.27
C PHE A 230 15.14 1.23 -3.48
N GLY A 231 14.58 1.08 -4.68
CA GLY A 231 15.12 1.62 -5.93
C GLY A 231 15.66 0.54 -6.85
N GLN A 232 16.63 0.88 -7.71
CA GLN A 232 17.24 -0.08 -8.61
C GLN A 232 18.20 -1.02 -7.87
N LYS A 233 17.98 -2.33 -7.98
CA LYS A 233 18.82 -3.36 -7.37
C LYS A 233 20.27 -3.22 -7.84
N GLY A 234 21.21 -3.40 -6.91
CA GLY A 234 22.65 -3.31 -7.19
C GLY A 234 23.22 -1.89 -7.15
N THR A 235 22.41 -0.86 -6.94
CA THR A 235 22.89 0.51 -6.71
C THR A 235 23.27 0.76 -5.25
N LEU A 236 24.20 1.67 -4.98
CA LEU A 236 24.58 2.05 -3.61
C LEU A 236 23.39 2.66 -2.84
N THR A 237 22.53 3.40 -3.52
CA THR A 237 21.30 3.97 -2.96
C THR A 237 20.32 2.89 -2.51
N HIS A 238 20.23 1.80 -3.27
CA HIS A 238 19.42 0.63 -2.90
C HIS A 238 19.97 -0.06 -1.65
N TYR A 239 21.28 -0.33 -1.61
CA TYR A 239 21.90 -0.93 -0.43
C TYR A 239 21.69 -0.09 0.83
N LEU A 240 21.96 1.21 0.76
CA LEU A 240 21.81 2.13 1.91
C LEU A 240 20.37 2.24 2.38
N SER A 241 19.41 2.36 1.45
CA SER A 241 18.00 2.45 1.83
C SER A 241 17.45 1.13 2.36
N SER A 242 17.83 0.00 1.78
CA SER A 242 17.47 -1.33 2.31
C SER A 242 18.04 -1.55 3.72
N TRP A 243 19.31 -1.20 3.94
CA TRP A 243 19.97 -1.32 5.24
C TRP A 243 19.35 -0.38 6.26
N GLY A 244 19.08 0.88 5.88
CA GLY A 244 18.41 1.85 6.72
C GLY A 244 17.01 1.39 7.13
N SER A 245 16.22 0.85 6.21
CA SER A 245 14.91 0.29 6.53
C SER A 245 15.00 -0.94 7.44
N ALA A 246 15.97 -1.83 7.21
CA ALA A 246 16.21 -2.98 8.07
C ALA A 246 16.65 -2.54 9.48
N MET A 247 17.47 -1.49 9.57
CA MET A 247 17.87 -0.89 10.84
C MET A 247 16.70 -0.21 11.54
N LEU A 248 15.82 0.51 10.83
CA LEU A 248 14.62 1.08 11.41
C LEU A 248 13.66 -0.01 11.90
N ASN A 249 13.43 -1.06 11.11
CA ASN A 249 12.62 -2.20 11.54
C ASN A 249 13.26 -2.94 12.73
N PHE A 250 14.59 -2.96 12.82
CA PHE A 250 15.31 -3.49 13.97
C PHE A 250 15.19 -2.56 15.20
N LEU A 251 15.24 -1.25 15.01
CA LEU A 251 15.03 -0.25 16.07
C LEU A 251 13.59 -0.28 16.59
N ASP A 252 12.63 -0.45 15.69
CA ASP A 252 11.20 -0.60 16.00
C ASP A 252 10.86 -2.02 16.49
N SER A 253 11.79 -2.97 16.33
CA SER A 253 11.62 -4.30 16.90
C SER A 253 11.58 -4.19 18.42
N GLY A 254 10.67 -4.95 19.03
CA GLY A 254 10.48 -4.99 20.49
C GLY A 254 11.72 -5.42 21.29
N ILE A 255 12.85 -5.71 20.63
CA ILE A 255 14.16 -5.96 21.25
C ILE A 255 14.60 -4.77 22.11
N TRP A 256 14.37 -3.53 21.67
CA TRP A 256 14.72 -2.35 22.48
C TRP A 256 13.82 -2.18 23.69
N ALA A 257 12.51 -2.45 23.52
CA ALA A 257 11.58 -2.49 24.64
C ALA A 257 11.97 -3.58 25.65
N LEU A 258 12.36 -4.77 25.17
CA LEU A 258 12.82 -5.88 26.01
C LEU A 258 14.11 -5.51 26.75
N LEU A 259 15.10 -4.93 26.07
CA LEU A 259 16.33 -4.43 26.70
C LEU A 259 16.04 -3.35 27.75
N ALA A 260 15.19 -2.37 27.45
CA ALA A 260 14.80 -1.32 28.40
C ALA A 260 14.10 -1.90 29.63
N VAL A 261 13.24 -2.92 29.47
CA VAL A 261 12.60 -3.63 30.58
C VAL A 261 13.64 -4.37 31.43
N ILE A 262 14.60 -5.08 30.81
CA ILE A 262 15.68 -5.77 31.53
C ILE A 262 16.52 -4.76 32.32
N PHE A 263 16.92 -3.66 31.70
CA PHE A 263 17.69 -2.60 32.37
C PHE A 263 16.89 -1.97 33.52
N GLY A 264 15.58 -1.75 33.35
CA GLY A 264 14.70 -1.27 34.41
C GLY A 264 14.63 -2.22 35.60
N ILE A 265 14.52 -3.53 35.36
CA ILE A 265 14.53 -4.56 36.41
C ILE A 265 15.88 -4.59 37.14
N LEU A 266 17.00 -4.53 36.40
CA LEU A 266 18.34 -4.48 37.00
C LEU A 266 18.54 -3.23 37.87
N LEU A 267 18.09 -2.06 37.40
CA LEU A 267 18.19 -0.82 38.16
C LEU A 267 17.34 -0.89 39.43
N LEU A 268 16.10 -1.40 39.34
CA LEU A 268 15.23 -1.62 40.49
C LEU A 268 15.89 -2.59 41.49
N PHE A 269 16.47 -3.69 41.01
CA PHE A 269 17.17 -4.66 41.85
C PHE A 269 18.35 -4.02 42.59
N VAL A 270 19.18 -3.23 41.89
CA VAL A 270 20.29 -2.49 42.51
C VAL A 270 19.78 -1.51 43.55
N LEU A 271 18.72 -0.76 43.25
CA LEU A 271 18.13 0.20 44.17
C LEU A 271 17.58 -0.48 45.43
N VAL A 272 16.91 -1.63 45.29
CA VAL A 272 16.48 -2.46 46.42
C VAL A 272 17.69 -2.96 47.22
N CYS A 273 18.76 -3.43 46.57
CA CYS A 273 19.98 -3.86 47.28
C CYS A 273 20.61 -2.72 48.07
N VAL A 274 20.68 -1.51 47.50
CA VAL A 274 21.19 -0.31 48.18
C VAL A 274 20.31 0.04 49.37
N ILE A 275 18.98 0.05 49.22
CA ILE A 275 18.06 0.28 50.33
C ILE A 275 18.20 -0.79 51.41
N CYS A 276 18.39 -2.07 51.06
CA CYS A 276 18.60 -3.13 52.03
C CYS A 276 19.92 -2.94 52.79
N ILE A 277 21.02 -2.62 52.11
CA ILE A 277 22.34 -2.43 52.76
C ILE A 277 22.32 -1.20 53.66
N PHE A 278 21.90 -0.04 53.15
CA PHE A 278 21.94 1.21 53.91
C PHE A 278 20.74 1.39 54.87
N GLY A 279 19.59 0.79 54.56
CA GLY A 279 18.38 0.87 55.37
C GLY A 279 18.37 -0.14 56.53
N CYS A 280 19.04 -1.28 56.40
CA CYS A 280 19.18 -2.22 57.54
C CYS A 280 20.12 -1.67 58.63
N ASP A 281 21.16 -0.90 58.26
CA ASP A 281 22.01 -0.21 59.24
C ASP A 281 21.23 0.85 60.03
N PHE A 282 20.24 1.51 59.41
CA PHE A 282 19.38 2.48 60.08
C PHE A 282 18.43 1.84 61.13
N TRP A 283 18.08 0.57 60.98
CA TRP A 283 17.16 -0.15 61.88
C TRP A 283 17.86 -0.97 62.97
N GLN A 284 19.18 -1.14 62.92
CA GLN A 284 19.93 -1.86 63.95
C GLN A 284 20.02 -1.09 65.29
N ASP A 285 19.95 0.24 65.27
CA ASP A 285 20.02 1.05 66.49
C ASP A 285 18.83 0.82 67.44
N ASP A 286 17.62 0.60 66.91
CA ASP A 286 16.41 0.37 67.72
C ASP A 286 16.38 -1.01 68.40
N TYR A 287 16.96 -2.04 67.78
CA TYR A 287 16.99 -3.39 68.35
C TYR A 287 17.97 -3.51 69.52
N SER A 288 19.06 -2.73 69.49
CA SER A 288 20.04 -2.67 70.59
C SER A 288 19.47 -1.97 71.84
N GLN A 289 18.61 -0.96 71.66
CA GLN A 289 17.91 -0.28 72.77
C GLN A 289 16.86 -1.17 73.46
N ALA A 290 16.24 -2.12 72.75
CA ALA A 290 15.19 -2.98 73.30
C ALA A 290 15.70 -4.08 74.24
N GLN A 291 16.97 -4.49 74.15
CA GLN A 291 17.50 -5.60 74.96
C GLN A 291 18.02 -5.20 76.36
N HIS A 292 18.23 -3.91 76.64
CA HIS A 292 18.70 -3.46 77.96
C HIS A 292 17.61 -3.38 79.05
N GLY A 293 16.35 -3.71 78.74
CA GLY A 293 15.19 -3.39 79.60
C GLY A 293 14.62 -4.48 80.53
N LYS A 294 15.06 -5.75 80.55
CA LYS A 294 14.40 -6.79 81.36
C LYS A 294 15.35 -7.79 82.03
N ALA A 295 15.97 -7.38 83.13
CA ALA A 295 16.58 -8.29 84.10
C ALA A 295 16.12 -7.94 85.53
N ARG A 296 14.97 -8.47 86.00
CA ARG A 296 14.65 -8.66 87.44
C ARG A 296 13.32 -9.40 87.67
N GLY A 297 13.36 -10.45 88.51
CA GLY A 297 12.21 -11.10 89.18
C GLY A 297 11.68 -12.38 88.50
N GLN A 298 12.24 -13.58 88.68
CA GLN A 298 12.36 -14.45 89.86
C GLN A 298 11.09 -15.24 90.25
N ARG A 299 11.07 -16.51 89.80
CA ARG A 299 10.63 -17.77 90.46
C ARG A 299 9.50 -17.72 91.51
N ARG A 300 8.41 -18.46 91.25
CA ARG A 300 7.90 -19.49 92.18
C ARG A 300 6.97 -20.49 91.49
N ARG A 301 7.31 -21.79 91.65
CA ARG A 301 6.51 -22.97 91.30
C ARG A 301 5.50 -23.25 92.40
N VAL A 302 4.24 -23.52 92.07
CA VAL A 302 3.34 -24.39 92.85
C VAL A 302 2.51 -25.21 91.87
N ARG A 303 2.35 -26.50 92.16
CA ARG A 303 1.81 -27.57 91.34
C ARG A 303 0.59 -28.17 92.07
N GLY A 304 -0.50 -28.38 91.33
CA GLY A 304 -1.65 -29.24 91.65
C GLY A 304 -2.83 -28.53 92.33
N ASP A 305 -4.08 -28.84 92.07
CA ASP A 305 -4.74 -29.68 91.05
C ASP A 305 -6.26 -29.42 91.17
N VAL A 306 -7.04 -29.82 90.16
CA VAL A 306 -8.51 -30.05 90.16
C VAL A 306 -9.47 -28.85 89.98
N GLU A 307 -9.95 -28.78 88.74
CA GLU A 307 -11.34 -28.55 88.30
C GLU A 307 -12.14 -27.32 88.75
N GLN A 308 -12.18 -26.32 87.86
CA GLN A 308 -13.39 -25.57 87.52
C GLN A 308 -13.13 -24.80 86.21
N GLY A 309 -13.85 -25.12 85.12
CA GLY A 309 -13.72 -24.33 83.89
C GLY A 309 -14.20 -25.00 82.61
N LYS A 310 -15.51 -25.24 82.54
CA LYS A 310 -16.26 -25.78 81.41
C LYS A 310 -16.27 -24.79 80.23
N VAL A 311 -15.58 -25.08 79.12
CA VAL A 311 -15.79 -24.54 77.75
C VAL A 311 -14.91 -25.39 76.82
N GLY A 312 -15.41 -26.25 75.93
CA GLY A 312 -16.40 -26.00 74.89
C GLY A 312 -15.65 -25.94 73.56
N PHE A 313 -15.36 -27.09 72.95
CA PHE A 313 -14.81 -27.16 71.59
C PHE A 313 -15.78 -26.46 70.63
N LYS A 314 -15.34 -25.35 70.02
CA LYS A 314 -16.05 -24.66 68.95
C LYS A 314 -15.43 -25.04 67.62
N SER A 315 -16.28 -25.53 66.72
CA SER A 315 -15.98 -25.99 65.37
C SER A 315 -15.60 -24.84 64.43
N ALA A 316 -15.05 -25.21 63.27
CA ALA A 316 -14.56 -24.31 62.22
C ALA A 316 -15.62 -23.42 61.53
N GLU A 317 -16.81 -23.27 62.11
CA GLU A 317 -17.89 -22.39 61.64
C GLU A 317 -17.95 -21.05 62.41
N GLU A 318 -17.18 -20.87 63.49
CA GLU A 318 -17.09 -19.59 64.23
C GLU A 318 -15.89 -18.68 63.83
N LEU A 319 -15.01 -19.16 62.94
CA LEU A 319 -14.01 -18.31 62.26
C LEU A 319 -14.69 -17.71 61.03
N GLY A 320 -15.42 -16.61 61.25
CA GLY A 320 -16.27 -15.90 60.29
C GLY A 320 -15.68 -15.68 58.89
N LEU A 321 -15.80 -16.69 58.04
CA LEU A 321 -15.67 -16.65 56.59
C LEU A 321 -17.07 -16.57 55.96
N LEU A 322 -17.74 -15.44 56.18
CA LEU A 322 -18.85 -14.94 55.37
C LEU A 322 -18.69 -13.41 55.34
N GLY A 323 -18.70 -12.70 54.22
CA GLY A 323 -18.98 -13.06 52.85
C GLY A 323 -19.17 -11.79 52.04
N ARG A 324 -18.94 -11.88 50.73
CA ARG A 324 -19.43 -11.03 49.63
C ARG A 324 -18.71 -11.58 48.39
N GLY A 325 -19.29 -12.37 47.50
CA GLY A 325 -20.63 -12.35 46.94
C GLY A 325 -20.52 -11.79 45.52
N ARG A 326 -20.59 -12.66 44.49
CA ARG A 326 -21.35 -12.46 43.25
C ARG A 326 -21.21 -13.69 42.34
N VAL A 327 -22.33 -14.37 42.11
CA VAL A 327 -22.54 -15.27 40.98
C VAL A 327 -23.14 -14.43 39.86
N VAL A 328 -22.55 -14.46 38.66
CA VAL A 328 -23.30 -14.39 37.39
C VAL A 328 -22.50 -15.24 36.38
N GLY A 329 -23.04 -16.39 36.02
CA GLY A 329 -22.67 -17.08 34.80
C GLY A 329 -23.48 -16.50 33.64
N LEU A 330 -22.88 -16.47 32.45
CA LEU A 330 -23.57 -16.37 31.16
C LEU A 330 -22.59 -16.90 30.12
N GLY A 331 -22.95 -18.03 29.51
CA GLY A 331 -22.24 -18.56 28.35
C GLY A 331 -22.61 -17.81 27.07
N LYS A 332 -21.81 -18.02 26.04
CA LYS A 332 -22.25 -18.02 24.65
C LYS A 332 -21.25 -18.80 23.78
N SER A 333 -21.81 -19.69 22.95
CA SER A 333 -21.36 -20.10 21.61
C SER A 333 -21.18 -18.87 20.70
N ASP A 334 -20.44 -18.84 19.59
CA ASP A 334 -19.92 -19.84 18.64
C ASP A 334 -18.41 -19.71 18.40
#